data_AF-A0A968S8F8-F1
#
_entry.id   AF-A0A968S8F8-F1
#
_cell.length_a   1.000
_cell.length_b   1.000
_cell.length_c   1.000
_cell.angle_alpha   90.00
_cell.angle_beta   90.00
_cell.angle_gamma   90.00
#
_symmetry.space_group_name_H-M   'P 1'
#
loop_
_entity.id
_entity.type
_entity.pdbx_description
1 polymer ?
#
loop_
_entity_poly.entity_id
_entity_poly.type
_entity_poly.pdbx_seq_one_letter_code
_entity_poly.pdbx_strand_id
1 'polypeptide(L)' 'MTKSDEPGSNGQMLSQWRKMIEIAEHNHIFYHCQDCQAEWVASPGVTACSNCGSPRLERISCWQFPDD' A
#
# COMPACT_ATOMS: atom_id res chain seq x y z
N MET A 1 -38.97 8.55 18.69
CA MET A 1 -37.57 8.92 18.96
C MET A 1 -36.82 9.02 17.65
N THR A 2 -36.51 10.23 17.20
CA THR A 2 -35.61 10.48 16.06
C THR A 2 -34.18 10.19 16.51
N LYS A 3 -33.50 9.22 15.88
CA LYS A 3 -32.06 9.07 16.02
C LYS A 3 -31.43 10.30 15.35
N SER A 4 -30.86 11.19 16.15
CA SER A 4 -30.05 12.29 15.66
C SER A 4 -28.71 11.71 15.22
N ASP A 5 -28.59 11.37 13.94
CA ASP A 5 -27.30 11.19 13.27
C ASP A 5 -26.67 12.59 13.13
N GLU A 6 -25.92 13.01 14.16
CA GLU A 6 -25.13 14.25 14.09
C GLU A 6 -24.00 14.07 13.06
N PRO A 7 -23.93 14.91 12.02
CA PRO A 7 -22.85 14.86 11.06
C PRO A 7 -21.63 15.52 11.68
N GLY A 8 -20.76 14.75 12.32
CA GLY A 8 -19.38 15.13 12.53
C GLY A 8 -18.72 15.40 11.17
N SER A 9 -18.83 16.65 10.70
CA SER A 9 -18.23 17.25 9.50
C SER A 9 -17.71 16.24 8.47
N ASN A 10 -18.53 15.91 7.47
CA ASN A 10 -18.12 15.11 6.30
C ASN A 10 -16.73 15.48 5.76
N GLY A 11 -16.33 16.75 5.85
CA GLY A 11 -15.00 17.23 5.46
C GLY A 11 -13.86 16.68 6.32
N GLN A 12 -14.01 16.63 7.65
CA GLN A 12 -12.99 16.07 8.55
C GLN A 12 -12.81 14.56 8.34
N MET A 13 -13.92 13.85 8.17
CA MET A 13 -13.91 12.43 7.85
C MET A 13 -13.22 12.17 6.50
N LEU A 14 -13.58 12.92 5.45
CA LEU A 14 -12.94 12.84 4.13
C LEU A 14 -11.43 13.11 4.18
N SER A 15 -10.99 14.13 4.92
CA SER A 15 -9.57 14.42 5.10
C SER A 15 -8.82 13.28 5.79
N GLN A 16 -9.44 12.66 6.80
CA GLN A 16 -8.85 11.51 7.50
C GLN A 16 -8.73 10.30 6.57
N TRP A 17 -9.78 9.98 5.79
CA TRP A 17 -9.73 8.89 4.81
C TRP A 17 -8.66 9.11 3.74
N ARG A 18 -8.54 10.33 3.20
CA ARG A 18 -7.50 10.67 2.21
C ARG A 18 -6.09 10.47 2.76
N LYS A 19 -5.86 10.88 4.02
CA LYS A 19 -4.57 10.67 4.69
C LYS A 19 -4.25 9.18 4.87
N MET A 20 -5.24 8.37 5.23
CA MET A 20 -5.06 6.92 5.36
C MET A 20 -4.76 6.25 4.02
N ILE A 21 -5.43 6.69 2.94
CA ILE A 21 -5.16 6.25 1.57
C ILE A 21 -3.73 6.61 1.14
N GLU A 22 -3.29 7.84 1.41
CA GLU A 22 -1.93 8.29 1.07
C GLU A 22 -0.86 7.48 1.81
N ILE A 23 -1.11 7.15 3.09
CA ILE A 23 -0.23 6.28 3.88
C ILE A 23 -0.21 4.84 3.32
N ALA A 24 -1.36 4.33 2.89
CA ALA A 24 -1.45 3.01 2.28
C ALA A 24 -0.73 2.95 0.93
N GLU A 25 -0.94 3.95 0.06
CA GLU A 25 -0.28 4.02 -1.26
C GLU A 25 1.26 4.04 -1.17
N HIS A 26 1.83 4.60 -0.10
CA HIS A 26 3.27 4.74 0.03
C HIS A 26 4.02 3.41 0.26
N ASN A 27 3.34 2.35 0.69
CA ASN A 27 3.99 1.11 1.17
C ASN A 27 3.69 -0.13 0.32
N HIS A 28 3.25 0.09 -0.90
CA HIS A 28 2.43 -0.86 -1.65
C HIS A 28 3.02 -1.11 -3.05
N ILE A 29 4.33 -1.35 -3.13
CA ILE A 29 4.97 -1.82 -4.37
C ILE A 29 5.22 -3.31 -4.25
N PHE A 30 4.54 -4.07 -5.09
CA PHE A 30 4.85 -5.47 -5.32
C PHE A 30 6.11 -5.56 -6.18
N TYR A 31 7.08 -6.34 -5.71
CA TYR A 31 8.33 -6.63 -6.37
C TYR A 31 8.38 -8.11 -6.74
N HIS A 32 8.81 -8.38 -7.98
CA HIS A 32 9.12 -9.72 -8.47
C HIS A 32 10.53 -9.75 -9.02
N CYS A 33 11.35 -10.68 -8.56
CA CYS A 33 12.68 -10.88 -9.11
C CYS A 33 12.63 -11.85 -10.30
N GLN A 34 13.04 -11.38 -11.48
CA GLN A 34 13.04 -12.23 -12.68
C GLN A 34 14.03 -13.41 -12.60
N ASP A 35 15.04 -13.34 -11.72
CA ASP A 35 16.11 -14.34 -11.66
C ASP A 35 15.82 -15.47 -10.69
N CYS A 36 15.38 -15.12 -9.47
CA CYS A 36 15.10 -16.12 -8.44
C CYS A 36 13.61 -16.31 -8.16
N GLN A 37 12.73 -15.59 -8.87
CA GLN A 37 11.28 -15.66 -8.75
C GLN A 37 10.76 -15.33 -7.34
N ALA A 38 11.56 -14.64 -6.52
CA ALA A 38 11.10 -14.14 -5.23
C ALA A 38 10.09 -13.00 -5.42
N GLU A 39 9.06 -12.99 -4.59
CA GLU A 39 7.96 -12.02 -4.59
C GLU A 39 7.82 -11.40 -3.21
N TRP A 40 7.67 -10.08 -3.14
CA TRP A 40 7.47 -9.38 -1.87
C TRP A 40 6.84 -8.01 -2.08
N VAL A 41 6.29 -7.44 -1.00
CA VAL A 41 5.79 -6.06 -0.98
C VAL A 41 6.75 -5.20 -0.15
N ALA A 42 7.12 -4.03 -0.68
CA ALA A 42 7.98 -3.08 0.02
C ALA A 42 7.67 -1.64 -0.38
N SER A 43 8.18 -0.69 0.40
CA SER A 43 8.22 0.72 0.02
C SER A 43 9.09 0.92 -1.24
N PRO A 44 8.83 1.97 -2.04
CA PRO A 44 9.64 2.28 -3.21
C PRO A 44 11.11 2.52 -2.83
N GLY A 45 12.02 2.18 -3.74
CA GLY A 45 13.47 2.41 -3.57
C GLY A 45 14.31 1.14 -3.44
N VAL A 46 13.70 -0.05 -3.49
CA VAL A 46 14.44 -1.30 -3.60
C VAL A 46 15.14 -1.37 -4.96
N THR A 47 16.47 -1.57 -4.94
CA THR A 47 17.33 -1.59 -6.13
C THR A 47 17.85 -2.99 -6.49
N ALA A 48 17.76 -3.95 -5.57
CA ALA A 48 18.19 -5.33 -5.78
C ALA A 48 17.35 -6.30 -4.95
N CYS A 49 17.24 -7.54 -5.42
CA CYS A 49 16.56 -8.62 -4.72
C CYS A 49 17.34 -8.99 -3.45
N SER A 50 16.67 -8.99 -2.30
CA SER A 50 17.28 -9.39 -1.03
C SER A 50 17.70 -10.86 -0.97
N ASN A 51 17.11 -11.72 -1.82
CA ASN A 51 17.37 -13.15 -1.83
C ASN A 51 18.59 -13.54 -2.68
N CYS A 52 18.73 -12.95 -3.88
CA CYS A 52 19.79 -13.32 -4.83
C CYS A 52 20.73 -12.17 -5.24
N GLY A 53 20.47 -10.94 -4.78
CA GLY A 53 21.25 -9.75 -5.14
C GLY A 53 21.01 -9.23 -6.56
N SER A 54 20.10 -9.84 -7.33
CA SER A 54 19.84 -9.41 -8.71
C SER A 54 19.17 -8.04 -8.77
N PRO A 55 19.59 -7.15 -9.69
CA PRO A 55 18.91 -5.89 -9.98
C PRO A 55 17.70 -6.05 -10.92
N ARG A 56 17.43 -7.26 -11.44
CA ARG A 56 16.33 -7.52 -12.38
C ARG A 56 15.00 -7.68 -11.65
N LEU A 57 14.44 -6.53 -11.28
CA LEU A 57 13.17 -6.43 -10.55
C LEU A 57 12.05 -5.89 -11.43
N GLU A 58 10.93 -6.61 -11.48
CA GLU A 58 9.64 -6.06 -11.90
C GLU A 58 8.95 -5.44 -10.70
N ARG A 59 8.24 -4.33 -10.94
CA ARG A 59 7.54 -3.60 -9.89
C ARG A 59 6.16 -3.17 -10.37
N ILE A 60 5.16 -3.41 -9.52
CA ILE A 60 3.77 -3.05 -9.78
C ILE A 60 3.21 -2.44 -8.50
N SER A 61 2.55 -1.29 -8.60
CA SER A 61 1.79 -0.75 -7.47
C SER A 61 0.64 -1.71 -7.14
N CYS A 62 0.55 -2.17 -5.90
CA CYS A 62 -0.41 -3.17 -5.46
C CYS A 62 -1.19 -2.69 -4.23
N TRP A 63 -2.49 -2.93 -4.18
CA TRP A 63 -3.25 -2.72 -2.96
C TRP A 63 -3.38 -4.05 -2.23
N GLN A 64 -2.86 -4.12 -1.00
CA GLN A 64 -3.07 -5.26 -0.11
C GLN A 64 -4.17 -4.88 0.89
N PHE A 65 -5.24 -5.66 0.90
CA PHE A 65 -6.21 -5.63 1.99
C PHE A 65 -5.76 -6.69 3.00
N PRO A 66 -5.82 -6.41 4.32
CA PRO A 66 -5.63 -7.46 5.31
C PRO A 66 -6.70 -8.54 5.08
N ASP A 67 -6.28 -9.81 5.11
CA ASP A 67 -7.19 -10.95 4.89
C ASP A 67 -8.14 -11.19 6.09
N ASP A 68 -7.93 -10.55 7.24
CA ASP A 68 -8.82 -10.53 8.43
C ASP A 68 -8.64 -9.25 9.27
#